data_AF-H2XLK8-F1
#
_entry.id   AF-H2XLK8-F1
#
_cell.length_a   1.000
_cell.length_b   1.000
_cell.length_c   1.000
_cell.angle_alpha   90.00
_cell.angle_beta   90.00
_cell.angle_gamma   90.00
#
_symmetry.space_group_name_H-M   'P 1'
#
loop_
_entity.id
_entity.type
_entity.pdbx_description
1 polymer ?
#
loop_
_entity_poly.entity_id
_entity_poly.type
_entity_poly.pdbx_seq_one_letter_code
_entity_poly.pdbx_strand_id
1 'polypeptide(L)'
;MLQRQQLCYVIFVVTQDDREIFNKGKLMNAGFIEAKKYGEFDCFIFHDVDLIAMNDKISYTCKDEQVVHYSFAMKQFDFKPMYLGYVGGALGFTKQQFETVNGFSNQYVGHGGEDDDMQRRIRVRQIKVWEPKESFVKYTNLPHGRDIGNPKNKMMTKLMEKAATRIDTDGLKSFSVKKVTIAKHKTYVEILVTL
;
A
#
# COMPACT_ATOMS: atom_id res chain seq x y z
N MET A 1 -18.14 -8.08 0.65
CA MET A 1 -17.22 -8.56 1.71
C MET A 1 -17.17 -7.57 2.86
N LEU A 2 -16.64 -6.35 2.65
CA LEU A 2 -16.52 -5.32 3.70
C LEU A 2 -17.84 -5.00 4.43
N GLN A 3 -18.96 -4.90 3.70
CA GLN A 3 -20.28 -4.71 4.32
C GLN A 3 -20.68 -5.81 5.30
N ARG A 4 -20.30 -7.08 5.03
CA ARG A 4 -20.59 -8.22 5.93
C ARG A 4 -19.77 -8.17 7.22
N GLN A 5 -18.67 -7.42 7.21
CA GLN A 5 -17.82 -7.19 8.38
C GLN A 5 -18.29 -5.99 9.22
N GLN A 6 -19.41 -5.34 8.82
CA GLN A 6 -20.01 -4.21 9.54
C GLN A 6 -19.04 -3.02 9.73
N LEU A 7 -18.14 -2.82 8.77
CA LEU A 7 -17.17 -1.73 8.79
C LEU A 7 -17.79 -0.41 8.31
N CYS A 8 -17.40 0.70 8.93
CA CYS A 8 -17.53 2.02 8.34
C CYS A 8 -16.31 2.26 7.44
N TYR A 9 -16.50 2.29 6.13
CA TYR A 9 -15.39 2.36 5.18
C TYR A 9 -15.70 3.28 4.00
N VAL A 10 -14.64 3.80 3.39
CA VAL A 10 -14.66 4.48 2.10
C VAL A 10 -13.60 3.83 1.22
N ILE A 11 -13.95 3.54 -0.03
CA ILE A 11 -12.99 3.03 -1.01
C ILE A 11 -12.42 4.23 -1.76
N PHE A 12 -11.11 4.39 -1.71
CA PHE A 12 -10.39 5.38 -2.50
C PHE A 12 -9.63 4.68 -3.63
N VAL A 13 -9.93 5.04 -4.87
CA VAL A 13 -9.16 4.61 -6.04
C VAL A 13 -8.22 5.75 -6.41
N VAL A 14 -6.92 5.54 -6.25
CA VAL A 14 -5.91 6.55 -6.58
C VAL A 14 -5.35 6.26 -7.97
N THR A 15 -5.68 7.12 -8.92
CA THR A 15 -5.35 6.95 -10.33
C THR A 15 -4.25 7.93 -10.71
N GLN A 16 -3.15 7.44 -11.31
CA GLN A 16 -2.15 8.32 -11.94
C GLN A 16 -2.70 8.82 -13.27
N ASP A 17 -2.87 10.14 -13.39
CA ASP A 17 -3.50 10.82 -14.53
C ASP A 17 -2.46 11.62 -15.33
N ASP A 18 -1.37 10.95 -15.71
CA ASP A 18 -0.34 11.44 -16.60
C ASP A 18 0.29 10.29 -17.39
N ARG A 19 1.29 10.62 -18.22
CA ARG A 19 2.04 9.63 -19.03
C ARG A 19 3.41 9.30 -18.45
N GLU A 20 3.65 9.68 -17.19
CA GLU A 20 4.89 9.33 -16.50
C GLU A 20 4.89 7.85 -16.12
N ILE A 21 6.07 7.31 -15.80
CA ILE A 21 6.18 5.95 -15.31
C ILE A 21 5.44 5.84 -13.96
N PHE A 22 4.72 4.73 -13.77
CA PHE A 22 3.94 4.47 -12.57
C PHE A 22 4.76 4.59 -11.28
N ASN A 23 4.19 5.23 -10.26
CA ASN A 23 4.80 5.37 -8.94
C ASN A 23 3.81 5.00 -7.83
N LYS A 24 3.77 3.71 -7.48
CA LYS A 24 2.87 3.15 -6.46
C LYS A 24 2.98 3.89 -5.13
N GLY A 25 4.20 4.09 -4.61
CA GLY A 25 4.42 4.72 -3.30
C GLY A 25 3.87 6.15 -3.23
N LYS A 26 4.09 6.94 -4.28
CA LYS A 26 3.58 8.31 -4.38
C LYS A 26 2.04 8.33 -4.42
N LEU A 27 1.40 7.41 -5.15
CA LEU A 27 -0.06 7.30 -5.18
C LEU A 27 -0.64 6.85 -3.82
N MET A 28 0.00 5.90 -3.13
CA MET A 28 -0.43 5.50 -1.79
C MET A 28 -0.36 6.67 -0.79
N ASN A 29 0.71 7.47 -0.86
CA ASN A 29 0.81 8.70 -0.05
C ASN A 29 -0.28 9.72 -0.41
N ALA A 30 -0.57 9.93 -1.70
CA ALA A 30 -1.65 10.80 -2.15
C ALA A 30 -3.01 10.34 -1.59
N GLY A 31 -3.29 9.04 -1.68
CA GLY A 31 -4.49 8.41 -1.12
C GLY A 31 -4.64 8.69 0.37
N PHE A 32 -3.58 8.48 1.15
CA PHE A 32 -3.58 8.78 2.58
C PHE A 32 -3.85 10.26 2.88
N ILE A 33 -3.21 11.17 2.15
CA ILE A 33 -3.34 12.62 2.36
C ILE A 33 -4.76 13.09 2.03
N GLU A 34 -5.33 12.65 0.91
CA GLU A 34 -6.67 13.06 0.50
C GLU A 34 -7.77 12.38 1.32
N ALA A 35 -7.59 11.11 1.69
CA ALA A 35 -8.54 10.41 2.56
C ALA A 35 -8.73 11.13 3.89
N LYS A 36 -7.65 11.64 4.52
CA LYS A 36 -7.75 12.43 5.76
C LYS A 36 -8.57 13.72 5.63
N LYS A 37 -8.74 14.26 4.42
CA LYS A 37 -9.61 15.43 4.18
C LYS A 37 -11.08 15.05 4.03
N TYR A 38 -11.35 13.78 3.75
CA TYR A 38 -12.71 13.25 3.57
C TYR A 38 -13.39 12.92 4.90
N GLY A 39 -12.60 12.52 5.91
CA GLY A 39 -13.09 12.22 7.25
C GLY A 39 -11.96 11.71 8.16
N GLU A 40 -12.31 11.45 9.42
CA GLU A 40 -11.41 10.78 10.35
C GLU A 40 -11.51 9.26 10.15
N PHE A 41 -10.36 8.64 9.92
CA PHE A 41 -10.22 7.19 9.75
C PHE A 41 -9.17 6.68 10.73
N ASP A 42 -9.52 5.61 11.45
CA ASP A 42 -8.60 4.96 12.39
C ASP A 42 -7.65 3.98 11.70
N CYS A 43 -8.04 3.48 10.52
CA CYS A 43 -7.34 2.44 9.77
C CYS A 43 -7.26 2.77 8.28
N PHE A 44 -6.06 2.63 7.72
CA PHE A 44 -5.76 2.81 6.30
C PHE A 44 -5.24 1.49 5.74
N ILE A 45 -5.95 0.93 4.77
CA ILE A 45 -5.58 -0.33 4.10
C ILE A 45 -5.16 0.01 2.67
N PHE A 46 -3.87 -0.13 2.40
CA PHE A 46 -3.30 -0.01 1.07
C PHE A 46 -3.41 -1.36 0.37
N HIS A 47 -3.93 -1.39 -0.85
CA HIS A 47 -4.35 -2.63 -1.49
C HIS A 47 -4.10 -2.59 -2.99
N ASP A 48 -3.35 -3.56 -3.51
CA ASP A 48 -3.21 -3.75 -4.94
C ASP A 48 -4.57 -4.20 -5.54
N VAL A 49 -4.95 -3.59 -6.67
CA VAL A 49 -6.31 -3.74 -7.26
C VAL A 49 -6.60 -5.14 -7.80
N ASP A 50 -5.56 -5.89 -8.13
CA ASP A 50 -5.62 -7.25 -8.65
C ASP A 50 -5.73 -8.31 -7.55
N LEU A 51 -5.58 -7.95 -6.28
CA LEU A 51 -5.67 -8.89 -5.18
C LEU A 51 -7.10 -9.08 -4.68
N ILE A 52 -7.50 -10.33 -4.45
CA ILE A 52 -8.83 -10.68 -3.94
C ILE A 52 -8.68 -11.66 -2.78
N ALA A 53 -9.24 -11.30 -1.64
CA ALA A 53 -9.41 -12.19 -0.50
C ALA A 53 -10.30 -13.38 -0.88
N MET A 54 -9.81 -14.60 -0.66
CA MET A 54 -10.54 -15.83 -0.98
C MET A 54 -11.56 -16.22 0.09
N ASN A 55 -11.59 -15.51 1.22
CA ASN A 55 -12.50 -15.74 2.33
C ASN A 55 -12.91 -14.42 2.99
N ASP A 56 -14.18 -14.26 3.33
CA ASP A 56 -14.69 -13.03 3.94
C ASP A 56 -14.50 -12.96 5.47
N LYS A 57 -13.98 -14.03 6.08
CA LYS A 57 -13.49 -14.06 7.47
C LYS A 57 -12.18 -13.29 7.67
N ILE A 58 -11.51 -12.89 6.59
CA ILE A 58 -10.32 -12.03 6.68
C ILE A 58 -10.79 -10.64 7.09
N SER A 59 -10.54 -10.26 8.35
CA SER A 59 -10.97 -8.96 8.88
C SER A 59 -10.15 -7.83 8.27
N TYR A 60 -10.78 -6.89 7.58
CA TYR A 60 -10.13 -5.69 7.03
C TYR A 60 -10.08 -4.58 8.10
N THR A 61 -9.27 -4.79 9.14
CA THR A 61 -9.13 -3.91 10.30
C THR A 61 -7.67 -3.83 10.76
N CYS A 62 -7.24 -2.67 11.22
CA CYS A 62 -5.88 -2.46 11.71
C CYS A 62 -5.70 -2.92 13.16
N LYS A 63 -4.44 -2.99 13.62
CA LYS A 63 -4.04 -3.26 15.00
C LYS A 63 -3.20 -2.09 15.52
N ASP A 64 -3.34 -1.74 16.80
CA ASP A 64 -2.68 -0.55 17.35
C ASP A 64 -1.15 -0.67 17.42
N GLU A 65 -0.63 -1.85 17.76
CA GLU A 65 0.81 -2.07 17.96
C GLU A 65 1.53 -2.67 16.75
N GLN A 66 0.80 -3.12 15.73
CA GLN A 66 1.36 -3.87 14.61
C GLN A 66 0.75 -3.44 13.27
N VAL A 67 1.58 -3.40 12.23
CA VAL A 67 1.12 -3.27 10.84
C VAL A 67 0.55 -4.61 10.39
N VAL A 68 -0.63 -4.62 9.80
CA VAL A 68 -1.30 -5.85 9.37
C VAL A 68 -0.95 -6.17 7.92
N HIS A 69 -0.29 -7.31 7.66
CA HIS A 69 -0.07 -7.80 6.30
C HIS A 69 -1.12 -8.83 5.92
N TYR A 70 -2.08 -8.42 5.09
CA TYR A 70 -3.23 -9.27 4.76
C TYR A 70 -2.90 -10.33 3.70
N SER A 71 -2.13 -9.95 2.69
CA SER A 71 -1.83 -10.79 1.52
C SER A 71 -0.54 -11.60 1.69
N PHE A 72 -0.27 -12.08 2.89
CA PHE A 72 0.90 -12.92 3.18
C PHE A 72 0.88 -14.27 2.46
N ALA A 73 -0.31 -14.89 2.36
CA ALA A 73 -0.51 -16.18 1.72
C ALA A 73 -1.23 -16.03 0.37
N MET A 74 -0.45 -15.90 -0.71
CA MET A 74 -0.98 -15.75 -2.08
C MET A 74 -0.96 -17.05 -2.87
N LYS A 75 -2.01 -17.28 -3.68
CA LYS A 75 -2.14 -18.44 -4.57
C LYS A 75 -0.96 -18.60 -5.53
N GLN A 76 -0.42 -17.50 -6.06
CA GLN A 76 0.73 -17.52 -6.98
C GLN A 76 2.04 -18.01 -6.34
N PHE A 77 2.11 -18.06 -5.00
CA PHE A 77 3.25 -18.57 -4.24
C PHE A 77 2.88 -19.84 -3.44
N ASP A 78 1.88 -20.60 -3.91
CA ASP A 78 1.35 -21.79 -3.23
C ASP A 78 0.96 -21.54 -1.76
N PHE A 79 0.46 -20.33 -1.47
CA PHE A 79 0.10 -19.85 -0.13
C PHE A 79 1.28 -19.83 0.86
N LYS A 80 2.52 -19.79 0.35
CA LYS A 80 3.73 -19.56 1.12
C LYS A 80 4.19 -18.11 0.97
N PRO A 81 4.97 -17.59 1.93
CA PRO A 81 5.55 -16.27 1.81
C PRO A 81 6.51 -16.24 0.63
N MET A 82 6.49 -15.17 -0.16
CA MET A 82 7.42 -15.01 -1.28
C MET A 82 8.88 -15.04 -0.78
N TYR A 83 9.15 -14.33 0.32
CA TYR A 83 10.39 -14.37 1.10
C TYR A 83 10.14 -13.79 2.50
N LEU A 84 11.10 -13.98 3.42
CA LEU A 84 11.02 -13.47 4.79
C LEU A 84 10.98 -11.94 4.80
N GLY A 85 9.93 -11.37 5.41
CA GLY A 85 9.76 -9.93 5.53
C GLY A 85 9.18 -9.25 4.28
N TYR A 86 8.54 -10.01 3.39
CA TYR A 86 7.73 -9.46 2.30
C TYR A 86 6.46 -8.79 2.86
N VAL A 87 6.14 -7.55 2.45
CA VAL A 87 4.95 -6.80 2.90
C VAL A 87 4.10 -6.23 1.75
N GLY A 88 4.30 -6.74 0.53
CA GLY A 88 3.57 -6.26 -0.65
C GLY A 88 2.13 -6.77 -0.72
N GLY A 89 1.37 -6.18 -1.65
CA GLY A 89 -0.03 -6.51 -1.89
C GLY A 89 -1.02 -5.68 -1.07
N ALA A 90 -1.40 -6.17 0.11
CA ALA A 90 -2.38 -5.56 0.99
C ALA A 90 -1.83 -5.37 2.41
N LEU A 91 -1.73 -4.12 2.84
CA LEU A 91 -1.07 -3.71 4.09
C LEU A 91 -1.93 -2.67 4.84
N GLY A 92 -2.16 -2.90 6.13
CA GLY A 92 -3.00 -2.07 7.00
C GLY A 92 -2.20 -1.34 8.08
N PHE A 93 -2.42 -0.04 8.21
CA PHE A 93 -1.80 0.82 9.21
C PHE A 93 -2.85 1.63 9.96
N THR A 94 -2.64 1.86 11.25
CA THR A 94 -3.29 3.00 11.90
C THR A 94 -2.74 4.32 11.35
N LYS A 95 -3.50 5.41 11.50
CA LYS A 95 -3.05 6.77 11.13
C LYS A 95 -1.65 7.06 11.69
N GLN A 96 -1.47 6.80 12.98
CA GLN A 96 -0.21 7.03 13.70
C GLN A 96 0.93 6.16 13.19
N GLN A 97 0.69 4.88 12.91
CA GLN A 97 1.73 3.99 12.37
C GLN A 97 2.21 4.46 11.01
N PHE A 98 1.29 4.83 10.11
CA PHE A 98 1.64 5.29 8.77
C PHE A 98 2.40 6.63 8.80
N GLU A 99 2.01 7.55 9.67
CA GLU A 99 2.74 8.81 9.87
C GLU A 99 4.11 8.57 10.51
N THR A 100 4.24 7.61 11.43
CA THR A 100 5.51 7.25 12.08
C THR A 100 6.54 6.72 11.07
N VAL A 101 6.11 5.92 10.09
CA VAL A 101 6.99 5.45 9.00
C VAL A 101 7.22 6.48 7.89
N ASN A 102 6.64 7.69 8.02
CA ASN A 102 6.62 8.73 7.02
C ASN A 102 6.01 8.27 5.67
N GLY A 103 5.02 7.38 5.72
CA GLY A 103 4.41 6.77 4.53
C GLY A 103 5.39 6.03 3.61
N PHE A 104 4.97 5.80 2.37
CA PHE A 104 5.80 5.16 1.35
C PHE A 104 6.89 6.10 0.83
N SER A 105 7.98 5.54 0.29
CA SER A 105 8.96 6.32 -0.47
C SER A 105 8.33 6.89 -1.76
N ASN A 106 8.63 8.15 -2.09
CA ASN A 106 8.18 8.77 -3.34
C ASN A 106 9.14 8.52 -4.52
N GLN A 107 10.28 7.85 -4.28
CA GLN A 107 11.38 7.75 -5.25
C GLN A 107 11.37 6.47 -6.10
N TYR A 108 10.48 5.51 -5.82
CA TYR A 108 10.36 4.29 -6.61
C TYR A 108 9.48 4.53 -7.84
N VAL A 109 10.14 4.94 -8.93
CA VAL A 109 9.53 5.08 -10.26
C VAL A 109 9.75 3.79 -11.03
N GLY A 110 8.66 3.14 -11.43
CA GLY A 110 8.70 1.83 -12.07
C GLY A 110 8.45 0.69 -11.08
N HIS A 111 8.52 -0.54 -11.59
CA HIS A 111 8.26 -1.75 -10.83
C HIS A 111 9.45 -2.15 -9.93
N GLY A 112 9.18 -2.29 -8.63
CA GLY A 112 10.02 -3.00 -7.66
C GLY A 112 10.72 -2.13 -6.63
N GLY A 113 10.81 -2.66 -5.41
CA GLY A 113 11.57 -2.15 -4.26
C GLY A 113 10.78 -1.25 -3.30
N GLU A 114 9.60 -0.75 -3.69
CA GLU A 114 8.79 0.14 -2.86
C GLU A 114 8.20 -0.57 -1.63
N ASP A 115 7.76 -1.81 -1.79
CA ASP A 115 7.23 -2.64 -0.69
C ASP A 115 8.38 -3.06 0.25
N ASP A 116 9.58 -3.33 -0.29
CA ASP A 116 10.78 -3.64 0.51
C ASP A 116 11.28 -2.43 1.32
N ASP A 117 11.24 -1.23 0.73
CA ASP A 117 11.54 0.03 1.43
C ASP A 117 10.54 0.25 2.56
N MET A 118 9.24 -0.02 2.31
CA MET A 118 8.21 0.04 3.35
C MET A 118 8.50 -0.93 4.49
N GLN A 119 8.84 -2.20 4.22
CA GLN A 119 9.25 -3.12 5.29
C GLN A 119 10.43 -2.56 6.09
N ARG A 120 11.43 -2.00 5.41
CA ARG A 120 12.59 -1.42 6.08
C ARG A 120 12.20 -0.24 6.96
N ARG A 121 11.24 0.59 6.54
CA ARG A 121 10.69 1.68 7.35
C ARG A 121 10.01 1.18 8.61
N ILE A 122 9.14 0.18 8.47
CA ILE A 122 8.44 -0.47 9.59
C ILE A 122 9.47 -0.99 10.60
N ARG A 123 10.50 -1.70 10.13
CA ARG A 123 11.57 -2.25 10.96
C ARG A 123 12.40 -1.18 11.67
N VAL A 124 12.81 -0.12 10.96
CA VAL A 124 13.61 0.98 11.55
C VAL A 124 12.81 1.72 12.63
N ARG A 125 11.50 1.87 12.44
CA ARG A 125 10.60 2.43 13.44
C ARG A 125 10.18 1.44 14.54
N GLN A 126 10.76 0.23 14.54
CA GLN A 126 10.52 -0.81 15.54
C GLN A 126 9.06 -1.24 15.66
N ILE A 127 8.27 -1.05 14.60
CA ILE A 127 6.90 -1.56 14.53
C ILE A 127 6.96 -3.01 14.04
N LYS A 128 6.16 -3.88 14.64
CA LYS A 128 6.09 -5.29 14.20
C LYS A 128 5.08 -5.43 13.07
N VAL A 129 5.33 -6.35 12.16
CA VAL A 129 4.33 -6.82 11.21
C VAL A 129 3.55 -7.96 11.86
N TRP A 130 2.23 -7.91 11.77
CA TRP A 130 1.35 -9.01 12.12
C TRP A 130 0.85 -9.68 10.86
N GLU A 131 1.07 -10.98 10.78
CA GLU A 131 0.60 -11.85 9.72
C GLU A 131 -0.49 -12.77 10.30
N PRO A 132 -1.68 -12.85 9.68
CA PRO A 132 -2.71 -13.78 10.10
C PRO A 132 -2.20 -15.24 9.99
N LYS A 133 -2.46 -16.06 11.01
CA LYS A 133 -2.00 -17.46 11.06
C LYS A 133 -3.09 -18.45 10.64
N GLU A 134 -4.31 -17.96 10.47
CA GLU A 134 -5.48 -18.76 10.16
C GLU A 134 -5.41 -19.27 8.72
N SER A 135 -5.66 -20.57 8.54
CA SER A 135 -5.54 -21.26 7.24
C SER A 135 -6.52 -20.75 6.16
N PHE A 136 -7.56 -20.02 6.56
CA PHE A 136 -8.52 -19.40 5.66
C PHE A 136 -8.05 -18.05 5.10
N VAL A 137 -6.98 -17.47 5.64
CA VAL A 137 -6.42 -16.20 5.18
C VAL A 137 -5.60 -16.47 3.93
N LYS A 138 -6.27 -16.37 2.78
CA LYS A 138 -5.69 -16.65 1.47
C LYS A 138 -6.11 -15.58 0.47
N TYR A 139 -5.18 -15.19 -0.37
CA TYR A 139 -5.39 -14.24 -1.45
C TYR A 139 -5.13 -14.89 -2.81
N THR A 140 -5.84 -14.42 -3.83
CA THR A 140 -5.57 -14.74 -5.23
C THR A 140 -5.42 -13.44 -6.01
N ASN A 141 -4.69 -13.50 -7.12
CA ASN A 141 -4.54 -12.37 -8.03
C ASN A 141 -5.48 -12.55 -9.22
N LEU A 142 -5.98 -11.43 -9.75
CA LEU A 142 -6.61 -11.39 -11.06
C LEU A 142 -5.54 -11.62 -12.12
N PRO A 143 -5.75 -12.52 -13.10
CA PRO A 143 -4.76 -12.77 -14.14
C PRO A 143 -4.47 -11.50 -14.94
N HIS A 144 -3.19 -11.12 -15.04
CA HIS A 144 -2.73 -10.05 -15.90
C HIS A 144 -1.32 -10.33 -16.43
N GLY A 145 -0.99 -9.74 -17.59
CA GLY A 145 0.37 -9.78 -18.14
C GLY A 145 1.29 -8.78 -17.46
N ARG A 146 2.58 -8.81 -17.82
CA ARG A 146 3.50 -7.74 -17.41
C ARG A 146 3.07 -6.43 -18.03
N ASP A 147 2.91 -5.40 -17.19
CA ASP A 147 2.66 -4.05 -17.67
C ASP A 147 3.91 -3.48 -18.38
N ILE A 148 3.78 -3.23 -19.68
CA ILE A 148 4.85 -2.70 -20.53
C ILE A 148 5.13 -1.23 -20.18
N GLY A 149 4.13 -0.50 -19.69
CA GLY A 149 4.25 0.90 -19.23
C GLY A 149 4.98 1.05 -17.89
N ASN A 150 5.21 -0.05 -17.17
CA ASN A 150 5.83 -0.06 -15.86
C ASN A 150 7.17 -0.83 -15.86
N PRO A 151 8.25 -0.24 -16.42
CA PRO A 151 9.56 -0.91 -16.50
C PRO A 151 10.14 -1.18 -15.11
N LYS A 152 11.09 -2.12 -15.03
CA LYS A 152 11.83 -2.38 -13.79
C LYS A 152 12.56 -1.10 -13.37
N ASN A 153 12.45 -0.73 -12.10
CA ASN A 153 13.15 0.42 -11.55
C ASN A 153 14.68 0.21 -11.59
N LYS A 154 15.38 0.99 -12.44
CA LYS A 154 16.84 0.90 -12.61
C LYS A 154 17.62 1.41 -11.39
N MET A 155 16.99 2.21 -10.54
CA MET A 155 17.58 2.79 -9.32
C MET A 155 17.26 1.97 -8.06
N MET A 156 16.45 0.91 -8.17
CA MET A 156 16.00 0.07 -7.04
C MET A 156 17.12 -0.26 -6.06
N THR A 157 18.25 -0.80 -6.55
CA THR A 157 19.38 -1.19 -5.69
C THR A 157 19.94 0.00 -4.90
N LYS A 158 20.19 1.14 -5.57
CA LYS A 158 20.72 2.35 -4.94
C LYS A 158 19.74 2.97 -3.94
N LEU A 159 18.44 2.91 -4.24
CA LEU A 159 17.39 3.40 -3.35
C LEU A 159 17.30 2.53 -2.09
N MET A 160 17.37 1.21 -2.25
CA MET A 160 17.33 0.25 -1.15
C MET A 160 18.53 0.36 -0.21
N GLU A 161 19.74 0.56 -0.75
CA GLU A 161 20.94 0.82 0.06
C GLU A 161 20.76 2.03 0.99
N LYS A 162 20.05 3.06 0.53
CA LYS A 162 19.80 4.30 1.26
C LYS A 162 18.45 4.35 1.96
N ALA A 163 17.64 3.30 1.88
CA ALA A 163 16.26 3.31 2.38
C ALA A 163 16.16 3.79 3.84
N ALA A 164 17.02 3.27 4.72
CA ALA A 164 17.01 3.63 6.14
C ALA A 164 17.39 5.09 6.42
N THR A 165 18.27 5.69 5.62
CA THR A 165 18.70 7.09 5.82
C THR A 165 17.76 8.09 5.17
N ARG A 166 16.89 7.64 4.25
CA ARG A 166 15.91 8.48 3.55
C ARG A 166 14.56 8.56 4.27
N ILE A 167 14.29 7.75 5.27
CA ILE A 167 12.96 7.65 5.91
C ILE A 167 12.44 9.02 6.35
N ASP A 168 13.29 9.85 6.96
CA ASP A 168 12.87 11.15 7.49
C ASP A 168 12.74 12.26 6.44
N THR A 169 13.29 12.07 5.24
CA THR A 169 13.36 13.08 4.17
C THR A 169 12.61 12.69 2.90
N ASP A 170 12.28 11.42 2.72
CA ASP A 170 11.53 10.86 1.58
C ASP A 170 10.27 10.16 2.10
N GLY A 171 9.10 10.72 1.80
CA GLY A 171 7.81 10.16 2.16
C GLY A 171 6.73 11.22 2.27
N LEU A 172 5.83 11.11 3.25
CA LEU A 172 4.75 12.09 3.47
C LEU A 172 5.27 13.53 3.60
N LYS A 173 6.35 13.73 4.34
CA LYS A 173 6.95 15.06 4.59
C LYS A 173 7.49 15.75 3.32
N SER A 174 7.85 14.99 2.30
CA SER A 174 8.36 15.49 1.01
C SER A 174 7.43 15.20 -0.17
N PHE A 175 6.20 14.76 0.13
CA PHE A 175 5.20 14.48 -0.87
C PHE A 175 4.85 15.77 -1.62
N SER A 176 4.89 15.70 -2.95
CA SER A 176 4.50 16.79 -3.84
C SER A 176 4.07 16.22 -5.18
N VAL A 177 3.00 16.77 -5.74
CA VAL A 177 2.40 16.39 -7.03
C VAL A 177 1.96 17.66 -7.74
N LYS A 178 1.89 17.63 -9.07
CA LYS A 178 1.47 18.79 -9.87
C LYS A 178 0.00 19.11 -9.68
N LYS A 179 -0.85 18.08 -9.57
CA LYS A 179 -2.30 18.24 -9.47
C LYS A 179 -2.95 17.05 -8.77
N VAL A 180 -4.01 17.34 -8.02
CA VAL A 180 -4.94 16.35 -7.48
C VAL A 180 -6.36 16.78 -7.86
N THR A 181 -7.15 15.86 -8.40
CA THR A 181 -8.58 16.07 -8.71
C THR A 181 -9.40 14.97 -8.05
N ILE A 182 -10.55 15.32 -7.47
CA ILE A 182 -11.43 14.36 -6.80
C ILE A 182 -12.71 14.17 -7.63
N ALA A 183 -13.07 12.92 -7.91
CA ALA A 183 -14.36 12.56 -8.47
C ALA A 183 -15.09 11.56 -7.55
N LYS A 184 -16.36 11.84 -7.24
CA LYS A 184 -17.16 10.95 -6.38
C LYS A 184 -18.01 10.03 -7.25
N HIS A 185 -17.87 8.73 -7.04
CA HIS A 185 -18.67 7.69 -7.68
C HIS A 185 -19.60 7.04 -6.66
N LYS A 186 -20.54 6.21 -7.13
CA LYS A 186 -21.51 5.52 -6.26
C LYS A 186 -20.86 4.60 -5.23
N THR A 187 -19.73 3.97 -5.60
CA THR A 187 -19.10 2.90 -4.80
C THR A 187 -17.68 3.23 -4.32
N TYR A 188 -17.08 4.31 -4.82
CA TYR A 188 -15.73 4.74 -4.46
C TYR A 188 -15.54 6.24 -4.69
N VAL A 189 -14.49 6.79 -4.11
CA VAL A 189 -13.97 8.13 -4.42
C VAL A 189 -12.72 7.95 -5.27
N GLU A 190 -12.67 8.59 -6.42
CA GLU A 190 -11.50 8.60 -7.28
C GLU A 190 -10.64 9.82 -6.99
N ILE A 191 -9.35 9.58 -6.81
CA ILE A 191 -8.31 10.59 -6.61
C ILE A 191 -7.40 10.53 -7.84
N LEU A 192 -7.57 11.46 -8.75
CA LEU A 192 -6.73 11.60 -9.94
C LEU A 192 -5.49 12.42 -9.58
N VAL A 193 -4.30 11.86 -9.78
CA VAL A 193 -3.03 12.46 -9.38
C VAL A 193 -2.13 12.64 -10.60
N THR A 194 -1.67 13.86 -10.83
CA THR A 194 -0.62 14.18 -11.81
C THR A 194 0.70 14.37 -11.06
N LEU A 195 1.69 13.51 -11.30
CA LEU A 195 2.95 13.44 -10.57
C LEU A 195 3.90 14.60 -10.81
#